data_AF-A0A950DS85-F1
#
_entry.id   AF-A0A950DS85-F1
#
_cell.length_a   1.000
_cell.length_b   1.000
_cell.length_c   1.000
_cell.angle_alpha   90.00
_cell.angle_beta   90.00
_cell.angle_gamma   90.00
#
_symmetry.space_group_name_H-M   'P 1'
#
loop_
_entity.id
_entity.type
_entity.pdbx_description
1 polymer ?
#
loop_
_entity_poly.entity_id
_entity_poly.type
_entity_poly.pdbx_seq_one_letter_code
_entity_poly.pdbx_strand_id
1 'polypeptide(L)'
;MAILYRPRSALNRLAASPRLSVGFAYVVVSGVVSAAIGIATASLEGSGASGLLSSLLVLPLFVAYWLVQGWLIDAGAGMIGRAGRRREFFAVSGPVFLPWIVYALLSLAEAAATHGGGAGPSVASGLAWLTVPVLAWFLTLTILAIRAVYDAPMLNAFALTLLPYAVVSAALLVLGAFAGVLRG
;
A
#
# COMPACT_ATOMS: atom_id res chain seq x y z
N MET A 1 -12.14 10.01 6.74
CA MET A 1 -13.06 10.35 5.62
C MET A 1 -12.55 11.49 4.72
N ALA A 2 -12.15 12.65 5.22
CA ALA A 2 -11.72 13.79 4.37
C ALA A 2 -10.55 13.50 3.40
N ILE A 3 -9.69 12.52 3.72
CA ILE A 3 -8.52 12.14 2.88
C ILE A 3 -8.96 11.50 1.57
N LEU A 4 -10.12 10.84 1.52
CA LEU A 4 -10.62 10.20 0.31
C LEU A 4 -11.22 11.22 -0.68
N TYR A 5 -11.81 12.31 -0.18
CA TYR A 5 -12.52 13.30 -1.02
C TYR A 5 -11.73 14.59 -1.26
N ARG A 6 -10.86 14.99 -0.32
CA ARG A 6 -10.03 16.20 -0.42
C ARG A 6 -8.60 15.93 0.07
N PRO A 7 -7.88 14.99 -0.58
CA PRO A 7 -6.62 14.43 -0.09
C PRO A 7 -5.57 15.48 0.19
N ARG A 8 -5.37 16.43 -0.75
CA ARG A 8 -4.36 17.48 -0.62
C ARG A 8 -4.56 18.35 0.62
N SER A 9 -5.81 18.78 0.87
CA SER A 9 -6.11 19.61 2.05
C SER A 9 -6.01 18.86 3.37
N ALA A 10 -6.30 17.56 3.37
CA ALA A 10 -6.28 16.74 4.56
C ALA A 10 -4.85 16.32 4.93
N LEU A 11 -4.03 15.95 3.94
CA LEU A 11 -2.62 15.61 4.13
C LEU A 11 -1.80 16.83 4.54
N ASN A 12 -2.06 18.01 3.96
CA ASN A 12 -1.41 19.25 4.41
C ASN A 12 -1.75 19.60 5.86
N ARG A 13 -3.00 19.36 6.29
CA ARG A 13 -3.41 19.53 7.70
C ARG A 13 -2.70 18.56 8.63
N LEU A 14 -2.55 17.30 8.22
CA LEU A 14 -1.80 16.31 8.99
C LEU A 14 -0.31 16.67 9.06
N ALA A 15 0.26 17.19 7.98
CA ALA A 15 1.65 17.65 7.94
C ALA A 15 1.89 18.88 8.85
N ALA A 16 0.87 19.72 9.07
CA ALA A 16 0.96 20.86 9.99
C ALA A 16 0.96 20.45 11.47
N SER A 17 0.42 19.28 11.81
CA SER A 17 0.41 18.76 13.19
C SER A 17 0.64 17.24 13.21
N PRO A 18 1.86 16.77 12.89
CA PRO A 18 2.13 15.35 12.68
C PRO A 18 2.09 14.58 14.00
N ARG A 19 1.36 13.47 14.03
CA ARG A 19 1.29 12.54 15.15
C ARG A 19 1.59 11.12 14.69
N LEU A 20 2.75 10.59 15.09
CA LEU A 20 3.19 9.26 14.66
C LEU A 20 2.22 8.15 15.08
N SER A 21 1.68 8.23 16.29
CA SER A 21 0.69 7.27 16.81
C SER A 21 -0.57 7.20 15.94
N VAL A 22 -1.01 8.34 15.40
CA VAL A 22 -2.15 8.41 14.49
C VAL A 22 -1.82 7.73 13.17
N GLY A 23 -0.66 8.05 12.57
CA GLY A 23 -0.20 7.39 11.35
C GLY A 23 -0.10 5.86 11.51
N PHE A 24 0.54 5.40 12.58
CA PHE A 24 0.64 3.99 12.92
C PHE A 24 -0.73 3.32 13.11
N ALA A 25 -1.66 3.98 13.82
CA ALA A 25 -3.01 3.47 14.01
C ALA A 25 -3.73 3.24 12.68
N TYR A 26 -3.60 4.16 11.70
CA TYR A 26 -4.18 3.95 10.36
C TYR A 26 -3.60 2.74 9.64
N VAL A 27 -2.28 2.51 9.72
CA VAL A 27 -1.63 1.33 9.11
C VAL A 27 -2.14 0.05 9.76
N VAL A 28 -2.16 0.00 11.09
CA VAL A 28 -2.62 -1.18 11.84
C VAL A 28 -4.09 -1.45 11.58
N VAL A 29 -4.96 -0.45 11.68
CA VAL A 29 -6.39 -0.62 11.43
C VAL A 29 -6.64 -1.06 10.00
N SER A 30 -5.96 -0.46 9.00
CA SER A 30 -6.11 -0.88 7.60
C SER A 30 -5.63 -2.32 7.41
N GLY A 31 -4.48 -2.70 8.00
CA GLY A 31 -3.96 -4.05 7.91
C GLY A 31 -4.84 -5.09 8.59
N VAL A 32 -5.39 -4.80 9.78
CA VAL A 32 -6.33 -5.68 10.49
C VAL A 32 -7.63 -5.86 9.71
N VAL A 33 -8.20 -4.77 9.20
CA VAL A 33 -9.43 -4.83 8.40
C VAL A 33 -9.19 -5.61 7.10
N SER A 34 -8.10 -5.33 6.37
CA SER A 34 -7.75 -6.07 5.16
C SER A 34 -7.46 -7.55 5.44
N ALA A 35 -6.81 -7.89 6.56
CA ALA A 35 -6.58 -9.27 6.97
C ALA A 35 -7.89 -10.01 7.27
N ALA A 36 -8.82 -9.37 8.00
CA ALA A 36 -10.13 -9.94 8.28
C ALA A 36 -10.94 -10.20 7.00
N ILE A 37 -10.90 -9.25 6.05
CA ILE A 37 -11.52 -9.43 4.74
C ILE A 37 -10.82 -10.57 3.97
N GLY A 38 -9.49 -10.64 3.99
CA GLY A 38 -8.72 -11.72 3.36
C GLY A 38 -9.09 -13.10 3.89
N ILE A 39 -9.30 -13.24 5.20
CA ILE A 39 -9.77 -14.50 5.81
C ILE A 39 -11.16 -14.88 5.26
N ALA A 40 -12.06 -13.91 5.14
CA ALA A 40 -13.38 -14.15 4.54
C ALA A 40 -13.27 -14.56 3.07
N THR A 41 -12.42 -13.90 2.27
CA THR A 41 -12.13 -14.28 0.88
C THR A 41 -11.58 -15.71 0.80
N ALA A 42 -10.60 -16.04 1.62
CA ALA A 42 -9.98 -17.37 1.65
C ALA A 42 -10.99 -18.48 2.01
N SER A 43 -11.95 -18.18 2.89
CA SER A 43 -13.01 -19.11 3.25
C SER A 43 -13.96 -19.41 2.08
N LEU A 44 -14.22 -18.42 1.21
CA LEU A 44 -15.05 -18.60 0.01
C LEU A 44 -14.34 -19.41 -1.08
N GLU A 45 -13.03 -19.23 -1.21
CA GLU A 45 -12.20 -19.92 -2.21
C GLU A 45 -11.82 -21.35 -1.78
N GLY A 46 -12.07 -21.73 -0.53
CA GLY A 46 -11.65 -23.02 0.01
C GLY A 46 -10.12 -23.17 0.09
N SER A 47 -9.38 -22.06 0.21
CA SER A 47 -7.91 -22.03 0.13
C SER A 47 -7.19 -22.55 1.40
N GLY A 48 -7.93 -22.92 2.44
CA GLY A 48 -7.39 -23.63 3.60
C GLY A 48 -6.27 -22.88 4.33
N ALA A 49 -5.22 -23.59 4.74
CA ALA A 49 -4.12 -23.03 5.54
C ALA A 49 -3.30 -21.97 4.79
N SER A 50 -3.16 -22.07 3.47
CA SER A 50 -2.38 -21.10 2.69
C SER A 50 -3.10 -19.74 2.60
N GLY A 51 -4.43 -19.75 2.43
CA GLY A 51 -5.27 -18.54 2.45
C GLY A 51 -5.31 -17.85 3.82
N LEU A 52 -5.28 -18.63 4.91
CA LEU A 52 -5.14 -18.09 6.26
C LEU A 52 -3.77 -17.44 6.47
N LEU A 53 -2.69 -18.12 6.07
CA LEU A 53 -1.33 -17.60 6.21
C LEU A 53 -1.16 -16.29 5.43
N SER A 54 -1.60 -16.24 4.16
CA SER A 54 -1.51 -15.03 3.34
C SER A 54 -2.27 -13.86 3.95
N SER A 55 -3.46 -14.11 4.51
CA SER A 55 -4.28 -13.09 5.18
C SER A 55 -3.64 -12.57 6.46
N LEU A 56 -3.06 -13.45 7.28
CA LEU A 56 -2.34 -13.06 8.50
C LEU A 56 -1.06 -12.29 8.19
N LEU A 57 -0.41 -12.56 7.06
CA LEU A 57 0.77 -11.84 6.60
C LEU A 57 0.47 -10.42 6.11
N VAL A 58 -0.79 -10.07 5.79
CA VAL A 58 -1.15 -8.72 5.31
C VAL A 58 -0.73 -7.64 6.31
N LEU A 59 -1.07 -7.81 7.59
CA LEU A 59 -0.75 -6.83 8.63
C LEU A 59 0.77 -6.59 8.80
N PRO A 60 1.61 -7.61 9.02
CA PRO A 60 3.05 -7.41 9.14
C PRO A 60 3.65 -6.87 7.84
N LEU A 61 3.14 -7.26 6.66
CA LEU A 61 3.58 -6.70 5.38
C LEU A 61 3.25 -5.20 5.26
N PHE A 62 2.09 -4.75 5.73
CA PHE A 62 1.73 -3.33 5.71
C PHE A 62 2.66 -2.52 6.61
N VAL A 63 2.92 -3.01 7.81
CA VAL A 63 3.85 -2.36 8.75
C VAL A 63 5.27 -2.36 8.20
N ALA A 64 5.75 -3.48 7.68
CA ALA A 64 7.08 -3.60 7.07
C ALA A 64 7.22 -2.65 5.87
N TYR A 65 6.24 -2.65 4.96
CA TYR A 65 6.24 -1.75 3.80
C TYR A 65 6.23 -0.29 4.25
N TRP A 66 5.38 0.09 5.21
CA TRP A 66 5.33 1.44 5.74
C TRP A 66 6.69 1.88 6.27
N LEU A 67 7.33 1.06 7.10
CA LEU A 67 8.66 1.31 7.65
C LEU A 67 9.72 1.48 6.55
N VAL A 68 9.83 0.49 5.65
CA VAL A 68 10.80 0.49 4.55
C VAL A 68 10.60 1.71 3.66
N GLN A 69 9.34 2.00 3.29
CA GLN A 69 8.98 3.14 2.48
C GLN A 69 9.43 4.45 3.12
N GLY A 70 9.19 4.65 4.42
CA GLY A 70 9.60 5.87 5.10
C GLY A 70 11.10 6.07 5.13
N TRP A 71 11.89 5.01 5.28
CA TRP A 71 13.36 5.08 5.21
C TRP A 71 13.85 5.41 3.80
N LEU A 72 13.33 4.71 2.78
CA LEU A 72 13.75 4.90 1.40
C LEU A 72 13.38 6.29 0.87
N ILE A 73 12.19 6.78 1.19
CA ILE A 73 11.74 8.11 0.76
C ILE A 73 12.53 9.21 1.45
N ASP A 74 12.81 9.09 2.76
CA ASP A 74 13.62 10.09 3.48
C ASP A 74 15.06 10.13 2.94
N ALA A 75 15.66 8.97 2.64
CA ALA A 75 16.97 8.89 1.99
C ALA A 75 16.95 9.52 0.58
N GLY A 76 15.95 9.19 -0.24
CA GLY A 76 15.80 9.77 -1.57
C GLY A 76 15.53 11.28 -1.54
N ALA A 77 14.77 11.75 -0.55
CA ALA A 77 14.55 13.18 -0.32
C ALA A 77 15.87 13.90 0.06
N GLY A 78 16.72 13.26 0.86
CA GLY A 78 18.07 13.74 1.17
C GLY A 78 18.95 13.89 -0.08
N MET A 79 18.88 12.94 -1.01
CA MET A 79 19.65 13.00 -2.27
C MET A 79 19.27 14.20 -3.17
N ILE A 80 18.05 14.72 -3.04
CA ILE A 80 17.58 15.91 -3.77
C ILE A 80 17.64 17.19 -2.91
N GLY A 81 18.44 17.18 -1.83
CA GLY A 81 18.71 18.35 -0.99
C GLY A 81 17.61 18.73 -0.02
N ARG A 82 16.71 17.80 0.36
CA ARG A 82 15.66 18.05 1.35
C ARG A 82 16.08 17.57 2.74
N ALA A 83 15.66 18.30 3.77
CA ALA A 83 15.89 17.92 5.17
C ALA A 83 15.16 16.61 5.52
N GLY A 84 15.77 15.81 6.39
CA GLY A 84 15.18 14.57 6.88
C GLY A 84 13.92 14.86 7.72
N ARG A 85 12.77 14.39 7.26
CA ARG A 85 11.45 14.58 7.89
C ARG A 85 10.73 13.24 8.10
N ARG A 86 11.49 12.14 8.18
CA ARG A 86 11.00 10.77 8.31
C ARG A 86 9.85 10.57 9.29
N ARG A 87 9.96 11.11 10.52
CA ARG A 87 8.92 10.95 11.56
C ARG A 87 7.59 11.58 11.14
N GLU A 88 7.65 12.72 10.47
CA GLU A 88 6.46 13.42 9.97
C GLU A 88 5.90 12.70 8.74
N PHE A 89 6.78 12.19 7.88
CA PHE A 89 6.37 11.34 6.76
C PHE A 89 5.58 10.13 7.24
N PHE A 90 6.07 9.40 8.24
CA PHE A 90 5.33 8.29 8.84
C PHE A 90 3.94 8.71 9.35
N ALA A 91 3.85 9.83 10.07
CA ALA A 91 2.57 10.33 10.56
C ALA A 91 1.56 10.65 9.43
N VAL A 92 2.04 11.20 8.32
CA VAL A 92 1.21 11.64 7.17
C VAL A 92 0.91 10.50 6.20
N SER A 93 1.81 9.52 6.06
CA SER A 93 1.65 8.39 5.13
C SER A 93 0.73 7.29 5.67
N GLY A 94 0.51 7.19 6.99
CA GLY A 94 -0.36 6.16 7.57
C GLY A 94 -1.76 6.09 6.93
N PRO A 95 -2.50 7.22 6.80
CA PRO A 95 -3.81 7.24 6.14
C PRO A 95 -3.81 6.85 4.65
N VAL A 96 -2.64 6.83 3.99
CA VAL A 96 -2.50 6.40 2.60
C VAL A 96 -2.85 4.92 2.44
N PHE A 97 -2.89 4.14 3.53
CA PHE A 97 -3.23 2.72 3.49
C PHE A 97 -4.74 2.44 3.39
N LEU A 98 -5.61 3.43 3.59
CA LEU A 98 -7.07 3.25 3.51
C LEU A 98 -7.59 2.64 2.19
N PRO A 99 -7.04 2.95 1.00
CA PRO A 99 -7.44 2.32 -0.26
C PRO A 99 -7.25 0.79 -0.25
N TRP A 100 -6.35 0.24 0.56
CA TRP A 100 -6.18 -1.22 0.67
C TRP A 100 -7.40 -1.93 1.26
N ILE A 101 -8.21 -1.25 2.06
CA ILE A 101 -9.50 -1.80 2.51
C ILE A 101 -10.43 -1.96 1.30
N VAL A 102 -10.47 -0.97 0.41
CA VAL A 102 -11.27 -1.03 -0.83
C VAL A 102 -10.76 -2.13 -1.74
N TYR A 103 -9.44 -2.27 -1.88
CA TYR A 103 -8.83 -3.38 -2.62
C TYR A 103 -9.28 -4.73 -2.07
N ALA A 104 -9.18 -4.93 -0.75
CA ALA A 104 -9.59 -6.19 -0.12
C ALA A 104 -11.09 -6.48 -0.31
N LEU A 105 -11.95 -5.45 -0.23
CA LEU A 105 -13.38 -5.58 -0.51
C LEU A 105 -13.67 -5.98 -1.96
N LEU A 106 -12.93 -5.42 -2.93
CA LEU A 106 -13.06 -5.81 -4.33
C LEU A 106 -12.63 -7.27 -4.54
N SER A 107 -11.53 -7.70 -3.91
CA SER A 107 -11.10 -9.10 -3.95
C SER A 107 -12.13 -10.03 -3.33
N LEU A 108 -12.76 -9.64 -2.21
CA LEU A 108 -13.86 -10.42 -1.62
C LEU A 108 -15.06 -10.51 -2.56
N ALA A 109 -15.44 -9.39 -3.19
CA ALA A 109 -16.55 -9.35 -4.14
C ALA A 109 -16.27 -10.21 -5.39
N GLU A 110 -15.04 -10.21 -5.88
CA GLU A 110 -14.59 -11.05 -6.99
C GLU A 110 -14.66 -12.54 -6.63
N ALA A 111 -14.15 -12.92 -5.46
CA ALA A 111 -14.23 -14.30 -4.97
C ALA A 111 -15.69 -14.76 -4.80
N ALA A 112 -16.54 -13.90 -4.23
CA ALA A 112 -17.97 -14.16 -4.08
C ALA A 112 -18.69 -14.27 -5.44
N ALA A 113 -18.34 -13.43 -6.41
CA ALA A 113 -18.91 -13.51 -7.77
C ALA A 113 -18.52 -14.83 -8.46
N THR A 114 -17.27 -15.27 -8.27
CA THR A 114 -16.73 -16.47 -8.90
C THR A 114 -17.31 -17.76 -8.29
N HIS A 115 -17.51 -17.80 -6.97
CA HIS A 115 -17.91 -19.01 -6.24
C HIS A 115 -19.37 -19.02 -5.76
N GLY A 116 -20.07 -17.88 -5.82
CA GLY A 116 -21.43 -17.71 -5.30
C GLY A 116 -22.56 -18.13 -6.22
N GLY A 117 -22.26 -18.72 -7.38
CA GLY A 117 -23.25 -19.34 -8.29
C GLY A 117 -24.18 -18.39 -9.06
N GLY A 118 -24.13 -17.07 -8.82
CA GLY A 118 -25.06 -16.10 -9.42
C GLY A 118 -24.43 -15.05 -10.35
N ALA A 119 -23.10 -14.87 -10.35
CA ALA A 119 -22.43 -13.87 -11.18
C ALA A 119 -21.54 -14.55 -12.23
N GLY A 120 -21.63 -14.11 -13.47
CA GLY A 120 -20.85 -14.67 -14.58
C GLY A 120 -19.37 -14.22 -14.57
N PRO A 121 -18.48 -14.90 -15.32
CA PRO A 121 -17.04 -14.59 -15.38
C PRO A 121 -16.72 -13.13 -15.74
N SER A 122 -17.58 -12.49 -16.52
CA SER A 122 -17.45 -11.08 -16.90
C SER A 122 -17.55 -10.11 -15.72
N VAL A 123 -18.36 -10.43 -14.71
CA VAL A 123 -18.53 -9.59 -13.51
C VAL A 123 -17.29 -9.69 -12.62
N ALA A 124 -16.77 -10.90 -12.40
CA ALA A 124 -15.53 -11.12 -11.66
C ALA A 124 -14.36 -10.37 -12.32
N SER A 125 -14.22 -10.48 -13.65
CA SER A 125 -13.21 -9.75 -14.40
C SER A 125 -13.38 -8.23 -14.28
N GLY A 126 -14.62 -7.72 -14.33
CA GLY A 126 -14.90 -6.30 -14.14
C GLY A 126 -14.46 -5.79 -12.76
N LEU A 127 -14.71 -6.58 -11.69
CA LEU A 127 -14.26 -6.27 -10.34
C LEU A 127 -12.73 -6.29 -10.22
N ALA A 128 -12.07 -7.25 -10.86
CA ALA A 128 -10.61 -7.31 -10.91
C ALA A 128 -10.02 -6.03 -11.55
N TRP A 129 -10.62 -5.52 -12.62
CA TRP A 129 -10.19 -4.27 -13.25
C TRP A 129 -10.35 -3.03 -12.36
N LEU A 130 -11.31 -3.03 -11.43
CA LEU A 130 -11.49 -1.95 -10.46
C LEU A 130 -10.36 -1.90 -9.42
N THR A 131 -9.53 -2.93 -9.30
CA THR A 131 -8.36 -2.87 -8.41
C THR A 131 -7.29 -1.90 -8.93
N VAL A 132 -7.16 -1.74 -10.25
CA VAL A 132 -6.20 -0.84 -10.90
C VAL A 132 -6.38 0.62 -10.46
N PRO A 133 -7.58 1.24 -10.55
CA PRO A 133 -7.78 2.61 -10.07
C PRO A 133 -7.56 2.74 -8.55
N VAL A 134 -7.80 1.70 -7.75
CA VAL A 134 -7.49 1.71 -6.31
C VAL A 134 -5.99 1.80 -6.07
N LEU A 135 -5.18 1.02 -6.81
CA LEU A 135 -3.73 1.09 -6.75
C LEU A 135 -3.19 2.43 -7.24
N ALA A 136 -3.75 2.96 -8.33
CA ALA A 136 -3.41 4.30 -8.83
C ALA A 136 -3.73 5.39 -7.79
N TRP A 137 -4.84 5.23 -7.06
CA TRP A 137 -5.22 6.13 -5.98
C TRP A 137 -4.26 6.05 -4.80
N PHE A 138 -3.85 4.85 -4.39
CA PHE A 138 -2.81 4.64 -3.38
C PHE A 138 -1.51 5.37 -3.74
N LEU A 139 -1.04 5.22 -4.99
CA LEU A 139 0.15 5.94 -5.47
C LEU A 139 -0.07 7.46 -5.42
N THR A 140 -1.22 7.94 -5.89
CA THR A 140 -1.57 9.36 -5.86
C THR A 140 -1.53 9.94 -4.44
N LEU A 141 -2.12 9.24 -3.47
CA LEU A 141 -2.08 9.62 -2.07
C LEU A 141 -0.66 9.62 -1.50
N THR A 142 0.18 8.66 -1.89
CA THR A 142 1.59 8.61 -1.50
C THR A 142 2.36 9.81 -2.04
N ILE A 143 2.19 10.14 -3.34
CA ILE A 143 2.80 11.32 -3.96
C ILE A 143 2.39 12.58 -3.18
N LEU A 144 1.10 12.74 -2.89
CA LEU A 144 0.60 13.88 -2.13
C LEU A 144 1.17 13.95 -0.71
N ALA A 145 1.35 12.81 -0.04
CA ALA A 145 1.99 12.73 1.28
C ALA A 145 3.47 13.16 1.22
N ILE A 146 4.23 12.69 0.23
CA ILE A 146 5.62 13.12 0.00
C ILE A 146 5.67 14.62 -0.25
N ARG A 147 4.78 15.16 -1.09
CA ARG A 147 4.72 16.59 -1.36
C ARG A 147 4.34 17.41 -0.13
N ALA A 148 3.41 16.93 0.68
CA ALA A 148 3.00 17.62 1.91
C ALA A 148 4.13 17.69 2.94
N VAL A 149 5.00 16.68 3.01
CA VAL A 149 6.07 16.60 4.02
C VAL A 149 7.40 17.15 3.50
N TYR A 150 7.81 16.82 2.28
CA TYR A 150 9.13 17.22 1.77
C TYR A 150 9.07 18.44 0.86
N ASP A 151 7.88 18.97 0.54
CA ASP A 151 7.66 20.08 -0.40
C ASP A 151 8.29 19.85 -1.79
N ALA A 152 8.33 18.58 -2.21
CA ALA A 152 8.96 18.18 -3.46
C ALA A 152 8.09 18.55 -4.68
N PRO A 153 8.71 18.88 -5.84
CA PRO A 153 8.00 18.97 -7.11
C PRO A 153 7.30 17.65 -7.45
N MET A 154 6.25 17.71 -8.28
CA MET A 154 5.42 16.55 -8.61
C MET A 154 6.24 15.39 -9.18
N LEU A 155 7.16 15.67 -10.11
CA LEU A 155 7.99 14.66 -10.76
C LEU A 155 8.94 13.97 -9.77
N ASN A 156 9.57 14.74 -8.86
CA ASN A 156 10.46 14.18 -7.84
C ASN A 156 9.66 13.34 -6.83
N ALA A 157 8.48 13.82 -6.40
CA ALA A 157 7.63 13.05 -5.51
C ALA A 157 7.18 11.74 -6.15
N PHE A 158 6.82 11.75 -7.44
CA PHE A 158 6.53 10.55 -8.21
C PHE A 158 7.72 9.59 -8.22
N ALA A 159 8.92 10.05 -8.58
CA ALA A 159 10.13 9.22 -8.56
C ALA A 159 10.40 8.60 -7.17
N LEU A 160 10.23 9.39 -6.11
CA LEU A 160 10.39 8.91 -4.73
C LEU A 160 9.35 7.86 -4.34
N THR A 161 8.11 7.97 -4.82
CA THR A 161 7.09 6.91 -4.58
C THR A 161 7.46 5.58 -5.20
N LEU A 162 8.27 5.58 -6.26
CA LEU A 162 8.68 4.37 -6.97
C LEU A 162 9.89 3.68 -6.32
N LEU A 163 10.63 4.35 -5.43
CA LEU A 163 11.82 3.79 -4.78
C LEU A 163 11.59 2.45 -4.08
N PRO A 164 10.53 2.26 -3.26
CA PRO A 164 10.30 0.97 -2.61
C PRO A 164 10.11 -0.16 -3.62
N TYR A 165 9.42 0.12 -4.73
CA TYR A 165 9.19 -0.86 -5.80
C TYR A 165 10.49 -1.17 -6.55
N ALA A 166 11.27 -0.15 -6.89
CA ALA A 166 12.56 -0.31 -7.55
C ALA A 166 13.54 -1.14 -6.70
N VAL A 167 13.59 -0.91 -5.39
CA VAL A 167 14.44 -1.67 -4.47
C VAL A 167 14.01 -3.14 -4.39
N VAL A 168 12.71 -3.41 -4.29
CA VAL A 168 12.20 -4.79 -4.29
C VAL A 168 12.51 -5.48 -5.63
N SER A 169 12.27 -4.81 -6.76
CA SER A 169 12.61 -5.35 -8.08
C SER A 169 14.10 -5.63 -8.23
N ALA A 170 14.97 -4.72 -7.79
CA ALA A 170 16.41 -4.90 -7.81
C ALA A 170 16.85 -6.08 -6.93
N ALA A 171 16.30 -6.19 -5.72
CA ALA A 171 16.59 -7.30 -4.81
C ALA A 171 16.18 -8.66 -5.41
N LEU A 172 15.00 -8.74 -6.02
CA LEU A 172 14.52 -9.95 -6.70
C LEU A 172 15.40 -10.33 -7.88
N LEU A 173 15.86 -9.36 -8.68
CA LEU A 173 16.78 -9.61 -9.79
C LEU A 173 18.13 -10.14 -9.30
N VAL A 174 18.70 -9.55 -8.24
CA VAL A 174 19.97 -10.00 -7.66
C VAL A 174 19.85 -11.41 -7.08
N LEU A 175 18.78 -11.69 -6.34
CA LEU A 175 18.53 -13.02 -5.78
C LEU A 175 18.30 -14.06 -6.88
N GLY A 176 17.54 -13.71 -7.92
CA GLY A 176 17.31 -14.57 -9.07
C GLY A 176 18.59 -14.87 -9.83
N ALA A 177 19.44 -13.86 -10.07
CA ALA A 177 20.74 -14.04 -10.71
C ALA A 177 21.64 -14.95 -9.86
N PHE A 178 21.71 -14.73 -8.55
CA PHE A 178 22.52 -15.55 -7.64
C PHE A 178 22.03 -17.01 -7.58
N ALA A 179 20.72 -17.22 -7.52
CA ALA A 179 20.13 -18.56 -7.57
C ALA A 179 20.36 -19.26 -8.92
N GLY A 180 20.39 -18.50 -10.01
CA GLY A 180 20.75 -19.00 -11.34
C GLY A 180 22.21 -19.46 -11.41
N VAL A 181 23.13 -18.66 -10.84
CA VAL A 181 24.56 -19.01 -10.75
C VAL A 181 24.81 -20.26 -9.90
N LEU A 182 24.04 -20.46 -8.82
CA LEU A 182 24.17 -21.66 -7.96
C LEU A 182 23.59 -22.94 -8.57
N ARG A 183 22.82 -22.84 -9.65
CA ARG A 183 22.17 -23.99 -10.33
C ARG A 183 22.81 -24.36 -11.67
N GLY A 184 23.73 -23.54 -12.18
CA GLY A 184 24.53 -23.79 -13.40
C GLY A 184 25.90 -24.32 -13.04
#